data_AF-A0A397T183-F1
#
_entry.id   AF-A0A397T183-F1
#
_cell.length_a   1.000
_cell.length_b   1.000
_cell.length_c   1.000
_cell.angle_alpha   90.00
_cell.angle_beta   90.00
_cell.angle_gamma   90.00
#
_symmetry.space_group_name_H-M   'P 1'
#
loop_
_entity.id
_entity.type
_entity.pdbx_description
1 polymer ?
#
loop_
_entity_poly.entity_id
_entity_poly.type
_entity_poly.pdbx_seq_one_letter_code
_entity_poly.pdbx_strand_id
1 'polypeptide(L)'
;MKELDEIQELIDKLNIENSFTAKEYVQYDDSEITTDMIPNEEILKAVLPNKNSQEKEEENMEDMDPLPPITHNEAIVFYDKVILYLEQQESDFDSKKEELKFVKKLKKEALKQQFISARQTNLNNFIINVI
;
A
#
# COMPACT_ATOMS: atom_id res chain seq x y z
N MET A 1 -27.10 8.27 -33.37
CA MET A 1 -27.30 7.25 -34.42
C MET A 1 -25.97 6.56 -34.67
N LYS A 2 -24.98 7.21 -35.31
CA LYS A 2 -23.68 6.57 -35.64
C LYS A 2 -22.94 5.88 -34.48
N GLU A 3 -22.85 6.51 -33.32
CA GLU A 3 -22.11 5.94 -32.18
C GLU A 3 -22.75 4.66 -31.62
N LEU A 4 -24.08 4.59 -31.60
CA LEU A 4 -24.80 3.41 -31.09
C LEU A 4 -24.67 2.22 -32.06
N ASP A 5 -24.64 2.52 -33.35
CA ASP A 5 -24.43 1.54 -34.41
C ASP A 5 -23.00 0.98 -34.35
N GLU A 6 -21.99 1.84 -34.16
CA GLU A 6 -20.59 1.44 -33.96
C GLU A 6 -20.40 0.55 -32.72
N ILE A 7 -21.08 0.88 -31.61
CA ILE A 7 -21.04 0.07 -30.38
C ILE A 7 -21.69 -1.29 -30.62
N GLN A 8 -22.82 -1.35 -31.34
CA GLN A 8 -23.47 -2.63 -31.64
C GLN A 8 -22.57 -3.53 -32.50
N GLU A 9 -21.91 -2.97 -33.52
CA GLU A 9 -20.95 -3.73 -34.35
C GLU A 9 -19.77 -4.29 -33.53
N LEU A 10 -19.33 -3.58 -32.48
CA LEU A 10 -18.29 -4.07 -31.59
C LEU A 10 -18.80 -5.19 -30.67
N ILE A 11 -20.04 -5.07 -30.16
CA ILE A 11 -20.66 -6.09 -29.32
C ILE A 11 -20.86 -7.39 -30.11
N ASP A 12 -21.34 -7.29 -31.36
CA ASP A 12 -21.61 -8.46 -32.21
C ASP A 12 -20.32 -9.26 -32.52
N LYS A 13 -19.15 -8.61 -32.51
CA LYS A 13 -17.84 -9.27 -32.68
C LYS A 13 -17.40 -10.10 -31.47
N LEU A 14 -17.96 -9.87 -30.28
CA LEU A 14 -17.52 -10.52 -29.05
C LEU A 14 -18.03 -11.97 -28.91
N ASN A 15 -18.96 -12.42 -29.77
CA ASN A 15 -19.51 -13.78 -29.80
C ASN A 15 -19.87 -14.34 -28.40
N ILE A 16 -20.57 -13.53 -27.62
CA ILE A 16 -21.02 -13.86 -26.27
C ILE A 16 -22.40 -14.52 -26.37
N GLU A 17 -22.58 -15.66 -25.71
CA GLU A 17 -23.89 -16.30 -25.59
C GLU A 17 -24.82 -15.41 -24.74
N ASN A 18 -25.97 -15.01 -25.29
CA ASN A 18 -26.87 -13.95 -24.76
C ASN A 18 -26.22 -12.56 -24.69
N SER A 19 -25.69 -12.06 -25.81
CA SER A 19 -25.22 -10.68 -25.89
C SER A 19 -26.35 -9.66 -25.62
N PHE A 20 -25.98 -8.58 -24.95
CA PHE A 20 -26.85 -7.42 -24.72
C PHE A 20 -26.78 -6.46 -25.91
N THR A 21 -27.79 -5.61 -26.08
CA THR A 21 -27.81 -4.59 -27.14
C THR A 21 -27.01 -3.34 -26.74
N ALA A 22 -26.51 -2.58 -27.71
CA ALA A 22 -25.84 -1.31 -27.48
C ALA A 22 -26.71 -0.33 -26.68
N LYS A 23 -28.04 -0.43 -26.83
CA LYS A 23 -28.98 0.36 -26.05
C LYS A 23 -28.99 -0.05 -24.57
N GLU A 24 -28.98 -1.34 -24.26
CA GLU A 24 -28.88 -1.85 -22.89
C GLU A 24 -27.52 -1.55 -22.26
N TYR A 25 -26.44 -1.53 -23.06
CA TYR A 25 -25.10 -1.16 -22.60
C TYR A 25 -24.95 0.33 -22.26
N VAL A 26 -25.53 1.20 -23.09
CA VAL A 26 -25.43 2.67 -22.93
C VAL A 26 -26.43 3.19 -21.91
N GLN A 27 -27.48 2.42 -21.58
CA GLN A 27 -28.42 2.78 -20.54
C GLN A 27 -27.74 2.66 -19.17
N TYR A 28 -27.21 3.78 -18.71
CA TYR A 28 -26.75 3.99 -17.35
C TYR A 28 -27.91 3.67 -16.39
N ASP A 29 -27.65 2.86 -15.36
CA ASP A 29 -28.63 2.64 -14.31
C ASP A 29 -28.61 3.83 -13.35
N ASP A 30 -29.38 4.86 -13.67
CA ASP A 30 -29.55 6.04 -12.82
C ASP A 30 -30.23 5.69 -11.48
N SER A 31 -30.79 4.49 -11.34
CA SER A 31 -31.45 4.04 -10.11
C SER A 31 -30.48 3.52 -9.06
N GLU A 32 -29.27 3.13 -9.47
CA GLU A 32 -28.14 2.78 -8.61
C GLU A 32 -27.03 3.85 -8.65
N ILE A 33 -27.39 5.14 -8.62
CA ILE A 33 -26.45 6.13 -8.07
C ILE A 33 -26.33 5.80 -6.59
N THR A 34 -25.42 4.88 -6.26
CA THR A 34 -24.96 4.73 -4.88
C THR A 34 -24.45 6.10 -4.48
N THR A 35 -25.16 6.75 -3.57
CA THR A 35 -24.74 7.98 -2.87
C THR A 35 -23.37 7.86 -2.20
N ASP A 36 -22.75 6.67 -2.23
CA ASP A 36 -21.40 6.36 -1.81
C ASP A 36 -20.33 6.65 -2.88
N MET A 37 -20.69 7.22 -4.05
CA MET A 37 -19.68 7.64 -5.01
C MET A 37 -18.92 8.86 -4.45
N ILE A 38 -17.65 8.64 -4.12
CA ILE A 38 -16.74 9.64 -3.56
C ILE A 38 -16.74 10.87 -4.49
N PRO A 39 -17.08 12.07 -3.99
CA PRO A 39 -17.12 13.27 -4.82
C PRO A 39 -15.72 13.59 -5.36
N ASN A 40 -15.67 14.13 -6.58
CA ASN A 40 -14.40 14.48 -7.25
C ASN A 40 -13.50 15.39 -6.38
N GLU A 41 -14.07 16.22 -5.51
CA GLU A 41 -13.32 17.04 -4.57
C GLU A 41 -12.61 16.22 -3.46
N GLU A 42 -13.19 15.11 -3.00
CA GLU A 42 -12.50 14.17 -2.09
C GLU A 42 -11.40 13.40 -2.82
N ILE A 43 -11.65 12.98 -4.07
CA ILE A 43 -10.64 12.32 -4.90
C ILE A 43 -9.43 13.26 -5.12
N LEU A 44 -9.70 14.53 -5.44
CA LEU A 44 -8.64 15.52 -5.64
C LEU A 44 -7.85 15.82 -4.36
N LYS A 45 -8.48 15.80 -3.18
CA LYS A 45 -7.77 15.93 -1.88
C LYS A 45 -6.86 14.74 -1.59
N ALA A 46 -7.26 13.53 -1.97
CA ALA A 46 -6.46 12.33 -1.77
C ALA A 46 -5.28 12.24 -2.76
N VAL A 47 -5.47 12.70 -4.00
CA VAL A 47 -4.46 12.61 -5.07
C VAL A 47 -3.49 13.79 -5.07
N LEU A 48 -3.95 14.99 -4.67
CA LEU A 48 -3.13 16.19 -4.57
C LEU A 48 -2.97 16.55 -3.09
N PRO A 49 -1.93 16.02 -2.40
CA PRO A 49 -1.62 16.48 -1.06
C PRO A 49 -1.39 17.99 -1.13
N ASN A 50 -2.22 18.73 -0.40
CA ASN A 50 -2.12 20.17 -0.30
C ASN A 50 -0.70 20.50 0.22
N LYS A 51 0.07 21.28 -0.54
CA LYS A 51 1.47 21.60 -0.20
C LYS A 51 1.62 22.29 1.17
N ASN A 52 0.53 22.86 1.70
CA ASN A 52 0.48 23.46 3.04
C ASN A 52 0.12 22.47 4.16
N SER A 53 -0.15 21.20 3.85
CA SER A 53 -0.43 20.15 4.86
C SER A 53 0.80 19.37 5.29
N GLN A 54 1.85 19.32 4.45
CA GLN A 54 3.08 18.58 4.81
C GLN A 54 3.78 19.19 6.03
N GLU A 55 3.70 20.51 6.23
CA GLU A 55 4.25 21.16 7.44
C GLU A 55 3.36 20.93 8.69
N LYS A 56 2.08 20.59 8.52
CA LYS A 56 1.16 20.32 9.64
C LYS A 56 1.05 18.84 10.02
N GLU A 57 1.39 17.92 9.13
CA GLU A 57 1.42 16.50 9.44
C GLU A 57 2.58 16.14 10.37
N GLU A 58 3.68 16.92 10.38
CA GLU A 58 4.76 16.77 11.36
C GLU A 58 4.34 17.23 12.77
N GLU A 59 3.53 18.29 12.90
CA GLU A 59 2.99 18.75 14.21
C GLU A 59 1.87 17.86 14.76
N ASN A 60 1.06 17.20 13.92
CA ASN A 60 -0.02 16.31 14.38
C ASN A 60 0.43 14.88 14.73
N MET A 61 1.73 14.55 14.60
CA MET A 61 2.26 13.27 15.08
C MET A 61 2.41 13.21 16.61
N GLU A 62 2.38 14.35 17.30
CA GLU A 62 2.47 14.38 18.77
C GLU A 62 1.22 13.86 19.48
N ASP A 63 0.06 13.87 18.81
CA ASP A 63 -1.24 13.42 19.35
C ASP A 63 -1.65 12.00 18.90
N MET A 64 -0.79 11.28 18.18
CA MET A 64 -1.05 9.89 17.83
C MET A 64 -0.71 8.97 19.01
N ASP A 65 -1.66 8.12 19.41
CA ASP A 65 -1.39 7.06 20.36
C ASP A 65 -0.13 6.30 19.94
N PRO A 66 0.83 6.07 20.86
CA PRO A 66 2.07 5.41 20.53
C PRO A 66 1.77 4.05 19.89
N LEU A 67 2.30 3.84 18.68
CA LEU A 67 2.16 2.57 18.00
C LEU A 67 2.60 1.43 18.93
N PRO A 68 1.90 0.28 18.90
CA PRO A 68 2.27 -0.83 19.74
C PRO A 68 3.72 -1.22 19.46
N PRO A 69 4.53 -1.48 20.51
CA PRO A 69 5.91 -1.88 20.33
C PRO A 69 5.96 -3.22 19.61
N ILE A 70 6.89 -3.36 18.67
CA ILE A 70 7.15 -4.60 17.95
C ILE A 70 8.48 -5.22 18.40
N THR A 71 8.56 -6.54 18.35
CA THR A 71 9.80 -7.29 18.62
C THR A 71 10.80 -7.18 17.47
N HIS A 72 12.07 -7.47 17.74
CA HIS A 72 13.10 -7.53 16.68
C HIS A 72 12.77 -8.56 15.59
N ASN A 73 12.17 -9.70 15.96
CA ASN A 73 11.77 -10.74 15.00
C ASN A 73 10.66 -10.24 14.07
N GLU A 74 9.65 -9.57 14.62
CA GLU A 74 8.55 -8.99 13.84
C GLU A 74 9.07 -7.90 12.90
N ALA A 75 9.94 -7.02 13.39
CA ALA A 75 10.57 -6.00 12.56
C ALA A 75 11.31 -6.61 11.35
N ILE A 76 12.07 -7.70 11.54
CA ILE A 76 12.76 -8.41 10.45
C ILE A 76 11.77 -8.95 9.42
N VAL A 77 10.67 -9.58 9.87
CA VAL A 77 9.62 -10.10 8.99
C VAL A 77 8.94 -8.98 8.20
N PHE A 78 8.70 -7.82 8.81
CA PHE A 78 8.15 -6.66 8.11
C PHE A 78 9.10 -6.12 7.04
N TYR A 79 10.40 -6.01 7.35
CA TYR A 79 11.39 -5.62 6.35
C TYR A 79 11.43 -6.59 5.15
N ASP A 80 11.30 -7.89 5.39
CA ASP A 80 11.22 -8.87 4.30
C ASP A 80 10.01 -8.64 3.38
N LYS A 81 8.85 -8.31 3.94
CA LYS A 81 7.65 -7.99 3.15
C LYS A 81 7.84 -6.72 2.32
N VAL A 82 8.44 -5.67 2.90
CA VAL A 82 8.69 -4.42 2.19
C VAL A 82 9.71 -4.61 1.07
N ILE A 83 10.78 -5.37 1.32
CA ILE A 83 11.77 -5.73 0.29
C ILE A 83 11.09 -6.46 -0.87
N LEU A 84 10.29 -7.48 -0.57
CA LEU A 84 9.57 -8.26 -1.59
C LEU A 84 8.64 -7.37 -2.42
N TYR A 85 7.88 -6.48 -1.77
CA TYR A 85 7.00 -5.54 -2.44
C TYR A 85 7.78 -4.61 -3.39
N LEU A 86 8.90 -4.05 -2.92
CA LEU A 86 9.74 -3.15 -3.71
C LEU A 86 10.41 -3.87 -4.89
N GLU A 87 10.79 -5.14 -4.72
CA GLU A 87 11.41 -5.95 -5.78
C GLU A 87 10.39 -6.36 -6.87
N GLN A 88 9.13 -6.61 -6.50
CA GLN A 88 8.06 -6.98 -7.44
C GLN A 88 7.62 -5.84 -8.38
N GLN A 89 8.00 -4.61 -8.09
CA GLN A 89 7.53 -3.42 -8.77
C GLN A 89 8.38 -3.03 -10.01
N GLU A 90 8.91 -4.03 -10.70
CA GLU A 90 10.01 -3.94 -11.68
C GLU A 90 9.79 -3.03 -12.90
N SER A 91 8.57 -2.54 -13.19
CA SER A 91 8.29 -1.78 -14.41
C SER A 91 8.41 -0.25 -14.31
N ASP A 92 8.21 0.37 -13.14
CA ASP A 92 7.80 1.78 -13.14
C ASP A 92 8.81 2.81 -12.61
N PHE A 93 9.80 2.47 -11.78
CA PHE A 93 10.57 3.54 -11.11
C PHE A 93 12.01 3.18 -10.72
N ASP A 94 12.96 3.85 -11.36
CA ASP A 94 14.40 3.82 -11.01
C ASP A 94 14.67 4.40 -9.60
N SER A 95 13.73 5.17 -9.03
CA SER A 95 13.78 5.72 -7.66
C SER A 95 13.72 4.66 -6.56
N LYS A 96 13.20 3.45 -6.85
CA LYS A 96 13.05 2.35 -5.87
C LYS A 96 14.38 1.70 -5.46
N LYS A 97 15.49 1.96 -6.17
CA LYS A 97 16.81 1.36 -5.87
C LYS A 97 17.42 1.87 -4.56
N GLU A 98 17.34 3.17 -4.29
CA GLU A 98 17.88 3.74 -3.04
C GLU A 98 16.99 3.41 -1.85
N GLU A 99 15.67 3.38 -2.03
CA GLU A 99 14.72 2.92 -1.00
C GLU A 99 14.96 1.46 -0.64
N LEU A 100 15.05 0.57 -1.63
CA LEU A 100 15.34 -0.84 -1.42
C LEU A 100 16.66 -1.05 -0.67
N LYS A 101 17.69 -0.30 -1.04
CA LYS A 101 19.00 -0.31 -0.37
C LYS A 101 18.91 0.21 1.06
N PHE A 102 18.10 1.22 1.31
CA PHE A 102 17.85 1.74 2.66
C PHE A 102 17.14 0.71 3.54
N VAL A 103 16.05 0.12 3.05
CA VAL A 103 15.31 -0.94 3.77
C VAL A 103 16.20 -2.14 4.06
N LYS A 104 17.04 -2.57 3.10
CA LYS A 104 18.03 -3.64 3.31
C LYS A 104 19.04 -3.31 4.41
N LYS A 105 19.47 -2.05 4.54
CA LYS A 105 20.34 -1.59 5.65
C LYS A 105 19.61 -1.65 6.99
N LEU A 106 18.35 -1.20 7.05
CA LEU A 106 17.55 -1.25 8.27
C LEU A 106 17.35 -2.69 8.76
N LYS A 107 17.04 -3.62 7.84
CA LYS A 107 16.96 -5.06 8.16
C LYS A 107 18.25 -5.58 8.78
N LYS A 108 19.40 -5.20 8.21
CA LYS A 108 20.72 -5.61 8.72
C LYS A 108 20.96 -5.10 10.14
N GLU A 109 20.55 -3.87 10.45
CA GLU A 109 20.66 -3.34 11.81
C GLU A 109 19.71 -4.06 12.77
N ALA A 110 18.47 -4.35 12.36
CA ALA A 110 17.53 -5.12 13.18
C ALA A 110 18.07 -6.52 13.54
N LEU A 111 18.70 -7.21 12.58
CA LEU A 111 19.38 -8.50 12.82
C LEU A 111 20.54 -8.38 13.82
N LYS A 112 21.31 -7.30 13.73
CA LYS A 112 22.41 -7.04 14.68
C LYS A 112 21.87 -6.78 16.09
N GLN A 113 20.81 -5.99 16.22
CA GLN A 113 20.15 -5.71 17.50
C GLN A 113 19.55 -6.98 18.11
N GLN A 114 18.90 -7.82 17.30
CA GLN A 114 18.40 -9.13 17.73
C GLN A 114 19.53 -10.00 18.31
N PHE A 115 20.67 -10.08 17.61
CA PHE A 115 21.82 -10.85 18.07
C PHE A 115 22.43 -10.32 19.37
N ILE A 116 22.57 -8.99 19.49
CA ILE A 116 23.09 -8.34 20.71
C ILE A 116 22.14 -8.60 21.88
N SER A 117 20.83 -8.43 21.67
CA SER A 117 19.79 -8.66 22.67
C SER A 117 19.82 -10.11 23.17
N ALA A 118 19.89 -11.09 22.25
CA ALA A 118 20.01 -12.50 22.62
C ALA A 118 21.28 -12.79 23.44
N ARG A 119 22.42 -12.17 23.11
CA ARG A 119 23.65 -12.30 23.93
C ARG A 119 23.49 -11.70 25.31
N GLN A 120 22.83 -10.54 25.43
CA GLN A 120 22.58 -9.90 26.72
C GLN A 120 21.68 -10.76 27.60
N THR A 121 20.62 -11.34 27.05
CA THR A 121 19.75 -12.28 27.78
C THR A 121 20.54 -13.49 28.29
N ASN A 122 21.42 -14.06 27.46
CA ASN A 122 22.28 -15.18 27.87
C ASN A 122 23.23 -14.80 29.02
N LEU A 123 23.85 -13.63 28.96
CA LEU A 123 24.74 -13.14 30.03
C LEU A 123 23.97 -12.89 31.33
N ASN A 124 22.81 -12.24 31.24
CA ASN A 124 21.94 -11.99 32.40
C ASN A 124 21.52 -13.30 33.07
N ASN A 125 21.15 -14.31 32.28
CA ASN A 125 20.81 -15.64 32.79
C ASN A 125 22.00 -16.31 33.48
N PHE A 126 23.22 -16.15 32.96
CA PHE A 126 24.42 -16.68 33.61
C PHE A 126 24.67 -16.02 34.97
N ILE A 127 24.57 -14.69 35.06
CA ILE A 127 24.79 -13.95 36.32
C ILE A 127 23.75 -14.34 37.38
N ILE A 128 22.47 -14.43 36.99
CA ILE A 128 21.38 -14.81 37.91
C ILE A 128 21.56 -16.24 38.43
N ASN A 129 22.06 -17.17 37.61
CA ASN A 129 22.23 -18.57 38.01
C ASN A 129 23.55 -18.86 38.77
N VAL A 130 24.46 -17.89 38.87
CA VAL A 130 25.77 -18.04 39.54
C VAL A 130 25.80 -17.40 40.93
N ILE A 131 24.85 -16.50 41.23
CA ILE A 131 24.64 -15.89 42.56
C ILE A 131 23.55 -16.66 43.29
#